data_AF-A0A523QDQ5-F1
#
_entry.id   AF-A0A523QDQ5-F1
#
_cell.length_a   1.000
_cell.length_b   1.000
_cell.length_c   1.000
_cell.angle_alpha   90.00
_cell.angle_beta   90.00
_cell.angle_gamma   90.00
#
_symmetry.space_group_name_H-M   'P 1'
#
loop_
_entity.id
_entity.type
_entity.pdbx_description
1 polymer ?
#
loop_
_entity_poly.entity_id
_entity_poly.type
_entity_poly.pdbx_seq_one_letter_code
_entity_poly.pdbx_strand_id
1 'polypeptide(L)'
;MQMPQPTRIKQLIHNGVLIPTYEPRGFTIRYKGKKLSLAPDQEEMAVAWVKKLGTDYVKDPVFARNFVEDFSKALGVETPSKIEDFDFSEIQRWVEQEKIKKENMSREERKALAEARKKIREANKEKYGYAVLNGERVEIGYTVEPPSIFMGRGKHPFRGRWKPRVAYEDIILNLSLDAPTPTPPNGKRWKERAFDPNAMWIAKWQDKLSEELKYLWIADTARFKQEREIEKFNKARELEELVERVRQHIEGSLASEDLAQRKTATVSYLIDNLKTRVGDEKDKDEADTVGAVTLRGAHVKIDHSGRVKFNFLGKDSVRWVRTIRPPAQVVSNLKSFIGKPRAPIFSGVRSEHVNAFLGQVMPGLTAKVFRTYHASKSVRDYLANSKVRPEDTDFEKKYVAKMANLEAAITCHHKRKLPKNWKESLENKVNRLKVLKEKLKEVRERPRSRSRAKRIKSLQGRMRAARLKVKLTKATRDYNLGTSLKSYIDPRLYVKWAGGVSYDWKKIYPKTLQRKFTWAEDR
;
A
#
# COMPACT_ATOMS: atom_id res chain seq x y z
N MET A 1 29.28 10.41 -20.69
CA MET A 1 28.11 9.65 -21.17
C MET A 1 26.86 10.42 -20.73
N GLN A 2 26.17 11.06 -21.66
CA GLN A 2 24.96 11.84 -21.36
C GLN A 2 23.92 10.89 -20.74
N MET A 3 23.38 11.20 -19.57
CA MET A 3 22.27 10.41 -19.03
C MET A 3 21.15 10.40 -20.07
N PRO A 4 20.54 9.25 -20.40
CA PRO A 4 19.43 9.22 -21.32
C PRO A 4 18.37 10.20 -20.81
N GLN A 5 17.98 11.16 -21.66
CA GLN A 5 16.89 12.08 -21.34
C GLN A 5 15.68 11.23 -20.93
N PRO A 6 14.99 11.56 -19.82
CA PRO A 6 13.84 10.78 -19.39
C PRO A 6 12.88 10.69 -20.57
N THR A 7 12.48 9.47 -20.93
CA THR A 7 11.51 9.22 -21.99
C THR A 7 10.33 10.16 -21.76
N ARG A 8 10.01 11.04 -22.71
CA ARG A 8 8.86 11.95 -22.61
C ARG A 8 7.66 11.33 -23.30
N ILE A 9 6.48 11.60 -22.78
CA ILE A 9 5.22 11.26 -23.44
C ILE A 9 5.04 12.27 -24.58
N LYS A 10 5.11 11.79 -25.82
CA LYS A 10 4.85 12.58 -27.03
C LYS A 10 3.40 12.48 -27.45
N GLN A 11 2.79 11.31 -27.24
CA GLN A 11 1.42 11.01 -27.61
C GLN A 11 0.72 10.26 -26.46
N LEU A 12 -0.49 10.70 -26.12
CA LEU A 12 -1.37 10.08 -25.14
C LEU A 12 -2.82 10.26 -25.58
N ILE A 13 -3.42 9.20 -26.12
CA ILE A 13 -4.79 9.17 -26.63
C ILE A 13 -5.59 8.15 -25.83
N HIS A 14 -6.72 8.54 -25.24
CA HIS A 14 -7.61 7.62 -24.52
C HIS A 14 -9.07 8.11 -24.50
N ASN A 15 -10.00 7.20 -24.22
CA ASN A 15 -11.44 7.45 -24.28
C ASN A 15 -12.03 8.06 -23.00
N GLY A 16 -11.23 8.82 -22.24
CA GLY A 16 -11.66 9.39 -20.96
C GLY A 16 -11.72 8.36 -19.84
N VAL A 17 -12.71 8.49 -18.96
CA VAL A 17 -12.87 7.68 -17.74
C VAL A 17 -14.33 7.27 -17.52
N LEU A 18 -14.53 6.23 -16.72
CA LEU A 18 -15.84 5.75 -16.29
C LEU A 18 -16.12 6.16 -14.84
N ILE A 19 -17.23 6.86 -14.62
CA ILE A 19 -17.76 7.14 -13.28
C ILE A 19 -18.86 6.11 -12.97
N PRO A 20 -18.69 5.24 -11.95
CA PRO A 20 -19.71 4.26 -11.58
C PRO A 20 -21.02 4.93 -11.14
N THR A 21 -22.16 4.48 -11.64
CA THR A 21 -23.49 4.98 -11.25
C THR A 21 -24.08 4.19 -10.10
N TYR A 22 -24.88 4.85 -9.26
CA TYR A 22 -25.73 4.22 -8.26
C TYR A 22 -27.10 3.92 -8.87
N GLU A 23 -27.69 2.78 -8.53
CA GLU A 23 -29.06 2.40 -8.92
C GLU A 23 -29.99 2.59 -7.72
N PRO A 24 -30.80 3.66 -7.68
CA PRO A 24 -31.72 3.92 -6.58
C PRO A 24 -32.78 2.85 -6.46
N ARG A 25 -33.19 2.55 -5.23
CA ARG A 25 -34.24 1.59 -4.90
C ARG A 25 -35.52 2.27 -4.41
N GLY A 26 -35.46 3.57 -4.11
CA GLY A 26 -36.58 4.34 -3.59
C GLY A 26 -36.78 4.12 -2.10
N PHE A 27 -35.70 3.91 -1.34
CA PHE A 27 -35.80 3.62 0.08
C PHE A 27 -36.36 4.79 0.89
N THR A 28 -36.99 4.45 2.01
CA THR A 28 -37.38 5.41 3.04
C THR A 28 -36.69 5.14 4.36
N ILE A 29 -36.52 6.20 5.17
CA ILE A 29 -36.04 6.11 6.56
C ILE A 29 -37.02 6.84 7.47
N ARG A 30 -36.86 6.69 8.79
CA ARG A 30 -37.53 7.59 9.75
C ARG A 30 -36.50 8.48 10.43
N TYR A 31 -36.80 9.77 10.54
CA TYR A 31 -36.05 10.74 11.35
C TYR A 31 -36.95 11.26 12.47
N LYS A 32 -36.58 11.02 13.73
CA LYS A 32 -37.40 11.35 14.91
C LYS A 32 -38.86 10.89 14.78
N GLY A 33 -39.05 9.67 14.26
CA GLY A 33 -40.36 9.06 14.01
C GLY A 33 -41.06 9.48 12.71
N LYS A 34 -40.63 10.55 12.03
CA LYS A 34 -41.21 11.02 10.77
C LYS A 34 -40.60 10.30 9.58
N LYS A 35 -41.44 9.77 8.67
CA LYS A 35 -40.98 9.07 7.46
C LYS A 35 -40.43 10.06 6.42
N LEU A 36 -39.27 9.77 5.86
CA LEU A 36 -38.61 10.54 4.81
C LEU A 36 -38.27 9.65 3.62
N SER A 37 -38.62 10.09 2.41
CA SER A 37 -38.17 9.46 1.18
C SER A 37 -36.79 9.99 0.80
N LEU A 38 -35.89 9.10 0.39
CA LEU A 38 -34.50 9.46 0.09
C LEU A 38 -34.33 9.76 -1.40
N ALA A 39 -33.68 10.88 -1.70
CA ALA A 39 -33.11 11.13 -3.02
C ALA A 39 -31.97 10.11 -3.32
N PRO A 40 -31.63 9.86 -4.60
CA PRO A 40 -30.60 8.90 -4.98
C PRO A 40 -29.26 8.98 -4.24
N ASP A 41 -28.77 10.20 -4.00
CA ASP A 41 -27.52 10.46 -3.30
C ASP A 41 -27.63 10.23 -1.80
N GLN A 42 -28.73 10.67 -1.18
CA GLN A 42 -29.04 10.40 0.23
C GLN A 42 -29.21 8.89 0.48
N GLU A 43 -29.84 8.18 -0.46
CA GLU A 43 -30.00 6.72 -0.40
C GLU A 43 -28.63 6.02 -0.43
N GLU A 44 -27.74 6.45 -1.33
CA GLU A 44 -26.38 5.90 -1.42
C GLU A 44 -25.59 6.12 -0.12
N MET A 45 -25.76 7.28 0.54
CA MET A 45 -25.19 7.57 1.87
C MET A 45 -25.72 6.61 2.94
N ALA A 46 -27.05 6.44 3.01
CA ALA A 46 -27.70 5.58 3.98
C ALA A 46 -27.30 4.11 3.80
N VAL A 47 -27.28 3.62 2.56
CA VAL A 47 -26.81 2.27 2.22
C VAL A 47 -25.33 2.09 2.58
N ALA A 48 -24.49 3.09 2.33
CA ALA A 48 -23.08 3.04 2.71
C ALA A 48 -22.91 2.93 4.23
N TRP A 49 -23.71 3.65 5.02
CA TRP A 49 -23.70 3.57 6.48
C TRP A 49 -24.19 2.22 7.00
N VAL A 50 -25.32 1.72 6.50
CA VAL A 50 -25.88 0.42 6.89
C VAL A 50 -24.87 -0.71 6.65
N LYS A 51 -24.14 -0.67 5.53
CA LYS A 51 -23.07 -1.64 5.23
C LYS A 51 -21.88 -1.59 6.20
N LYS A 52 -21.76 -0.56 7.05
CA LYS A 52 -20.72 -0.42 8.08
C LYS A 52 -21.19 -0.86 9.46
N LEU A 53 -22.49 -1.12 9.66
CA LEU A 53 -23.00 -1.67 10.91
C LEU A 53 -22.27 -2.99 11.24
N GLY A 54 -21.97 -3.19 12.52
CA GLY A 54 -21.18 -4.34 13.00
C GLY A 54 -19.66 -4.22 12.82
N THR A 55 -19.15 -3.14 12.20
CA THR A 55 -17.70 -2.87 12.12
C THR A 55 -17.21 -2.01 13.29
N ASP A 56 -15.88 -1.95 13.49
CA ASP A 56 -15.27 -1.08 14.52
C ASP A 56 -15.45 0.42 14.18
N TYR A 57 -15.76 0.76 12.92
CA TYR A 57 -15.86 2.15 12.45
C TYR A 57 -17.06 2.87 13.05
N VAL A 58 -18.24 2.25 13.04
CA VAL A 58 -19.47 2.87 13.57
C VAL A 58 -19.43 3.09 15.09
N LYS A 59 -18.49 2.42 15.77
CA LYS A 59 -18.25 2.58 17.22
C LYS A 59 -17.35 3.78 17.53
N ASP A 60 -16.68 4.37 16.54
CA ASP A 60 -15.85 5.56 16.73
C ASP A 60 -16.74 6.81 16.77
N PRO A 61 -16.80 7.54 17.91
CA PRO A 61 -17.71 8.68 18.05
C PRO A 61 -17.47 9.81 17.04
N VAL A 62 -16.23 10.03 16.60
CA VAL A 62 -15.94 11.04 15.57
C VAL A 62 -16.44 10.56 14.21
N PHE A 63 -16.25 9.26 13.92
CA PHE A 63 -16.73 8.69 12.68
C PHE A 63 -18.25 8.78 12.56
N ALA A 64 -18.98 8.36 13.61
CA ALA A 64 -20.43 8.43 13.64
C ALA A 64 -20.94 9.87 13.57
N ARG A 65 -20.37 10.78 14.38
CA ARG A 65 -20.74 12.19 14.38
C ARG A 65 -20.53 12.86 13.02
N ASN A 66 -19.36 12.63 12.41
CA ASN A 66 -19.03 13.20 11.11
C ASN A 66 -19.98 12.70 10.01
N PHE A 67 -20.35 11.41 10.03
CA PHE A 67 -21.33 10.89 9.09
C PHE A 67 -22.70 11.53 9.30
N VAL A 68 -23.18 11.58 10.54
CA VAL A 68 -24.48 12.18 10.88
C VAL A 68 -24.51 13.65 10.47
N GLU A 69 -23.45 14.40 10.71
CA GLU A 69 -23.37 15.81 10.30
C GLU A 69 -23.56 15.98 8.79
N ASP A 70 -22.85 15.20 7.97
CA ASP A 70 -22.99 15.28 6.50
C ASP A 70 -24.33 14.72 6.01
N PHE A 71 -24.84 13.68 6.66
CA PHE A 71 -26.12 13.06 6.31
C PHE A 71 -27.31 13.96 6.65
N SER A 72 -27.31 14.59 7.83
CA SER A 72 -28.33 15.57 8.23
C SER A 72 -28.36 16.76 7.29
N LYS A 73 -27.18 17.26 6.87
CA LYS A 73 -27.07 18.31 5.84
C LYS A 73 -27.66 17.87 4.51
N ALA A 74 -27.34 16.66 4.05
CA ALA A 74 -27.87 16.12 2.80
C ALA A 74 -29.40 15.97 2.83
N LEU A 75 -29.97 15.62 3.98
CA LEU A 75 -31.42 15.50 4.19
C LEU A 75 -32.14 16.84 4.42
N GLY A 76 -31.41 17.92 4.73
CA GLY A 76 -31.99 19.19 5.14
C GLY A 76 -32.70 19.15 6.50
N VAL A 77 -32.24 18.30 7.42
CA VAL A 77 -32.81 18.18 8.78
C VAL A 77 -31.95 18.90 9.83
N GLU A 78 -32.47 19.07 11.04
CA GLU A 78 -31.82 19.79 12.15
C GLU A 78 -30.39 19.29 12.44
N THR A 79 -29.43 20.21 12.55
CA THR A 79 -28.06 19.92 12.98
C THR A 79 -27.74 20.62 14.31
N PRO A 80 -27.16 19.94 15.33
CA PRO A 80 -26.68 18.55 15.30
C PRO A 80 -27.80 17.52 15.56
N SER A 81 -27.85 16.46 14.74
CA SER A 81 -28.62 15.25 15.05
C SER A 81 -27.72 14.18 15.69
N LYS A 82 -28.33 13.13 16.24
CA LYS A 82 -27.64 11.92 16.69
C LYS A 82 -27.95 10.75 15.76
N ILE A 83 -27.12 9.72 15.77
CA ILE A 83 -27.36 8.56 14.91
C ILE A 83 -28.65 7.81 15.30
N GLU A 84 -29.00 7.86 16.59
CA GLU A 84 -30.21 7.27 17.16
C GLU A 84 -31.50 7.98 16.69
N ASP A 85 -31.40 9.20 16.16
CA ASP A 85 -32.54 9.91 15.59
C ASP A 85 -32.99 9.28 14.25
N PHE A 86 -32.17 8.43 13.64
CA PHE A 86 -32.40 7.82 12.33
C PHE A 86 -32.71 6.32 12.43
N ASP A 87 -33.84 5.92 11.87
CA ASP A 87 -34.20 4.51 11.69
C ASP A 87 -33.91 4.05 10.26
N PHE A 88 -32.90 3.19 10.12
CA PHE A 88 -32.49 2.58 8.86
C PHE A 88 -33.06 1.15 8.64
N SER A 89 -34.09 0.73 9.39
CA SER A 89 -34.56 -0.66 9.41
C SER A 89 -34.97 -1.20 8.03
N GLU A 90 -35.54 -0.36 7.16
CA GLU A 90 -35.88 -0.75 5.79
C GLU A 90 -34.63 -1.17 4.99
N ILE A 91 -33.61 -0.33 5.01
CA ILE A 91 -32.34 -0.56 4.31
C ILE A 91 -31.57 -1.73 4.95
N GLN A 92 -31.59 -1.86 6.29
CA GLN A 92 -30.98 -2.98 7.00
C GLN A 92 -31.57 -4.32 6.57
N ARG A 93 -32.91 -4.42 6.52
CA ARG A 93 -33.61 -5.63 6.04
C ARG A 93 -33.21 -5.96 4.61
N TRP A 94 -33.15 -4.96 3.73
CA TRP A 94 -32.73 -5.16 2.35
C TRP A 94 -31.27 -5.67 2.25
N VAL A 95 -30.33 -5.07 3.00
CA VAL A 95 -28.92 -5.50 2.98
C VAL A 95 -28.77 -6.95 3.48
N GLU A 96 -29.49 -7.34 4.54
CA GLU A 96 -29.44 -8.71 5.05
C GLU A 96 -30.10 -9.70 4.06
N GLN A 97 -31.23 -9.34 3.45
CA GLN A 97 -31.83 -10.15 2.40
C GLN A 97 -30.89 -10.35 1.20
N GLU A 98 -30.19 -9.30 0.76
CA GLU A 98 -29.19 -9.40 -0.31
C GLU A 98 -28.01 -10.31 0.05
N LYS A 99 -27.65 -10.35 1.34
CA LYS A 99 -26.61 -11.25 1.85
C LYS A 99 -27.10 -12.70 1.85
N ILE A 100 -28.29 -12.96 2.39
CA ILE A 100 -28.92 -14.30 2.41
C ILE A 100 -29.11 -14.82 0.98
N LYS A 101 -29.63 -13.99 0.06
CA LYS A 101 -29.77 -14.36 -1.36
C LYS A 101 -28.44 -14.78 -1.97
N LYS A 102 -27.34 -14.07 -1.68
CA LYS A 102 -26.01 -14.44 -2.19
C LYS A 102 -25.47 -15.73 -1.59
N GLU A 103 -25.76 -15.99 -0.31
CA GLU A 103 -25.34 -17.21 0.38
C GLU A 103 -26.10 -18.44 -0.13
N ASN A 104 -27.40 -18.28 -0.40
CA ASN A 104 -28.29 -19.34 -0.90
C ASN A 104 -28.25 -19.53 -2.43
N MET A 105 -27.65 -18.60 -3.18
CA MET A 105 -27.56 -18.66 -4.64
C MET A 105 -26.88 -19.97 -5.09
N SER A 106 -27.45 -20.66 -6.08
CA SER A 106 -26.88 -21.89 -6.62
C SER A 106 -25.52 -21.65 -7.29
N ARG A 107 -24.74 -22.71 -7.51
CA ARG A 107 -23.46 -22.60 -8.23
C ARG A 107 -23.65 -22.09 -9.66
N GLU A 108 -24.76 -22.45 -10.30
CA GLU A 108 -25.11 -22.07 -11.67
C GLU A 108 -25.48 -20.59 -11.77
N GLU A 109 -26.38 -20.11 -10.90
CA GLU A 109 -26.74 -18.69 -10.84
C GLU A 109 -25.52 -17.81 -10.51
N ARG A 110 -24.67 -18.23 -9.56
CA ARG A 110 -23.41 -17.52 -9.25
C ARG A 110 -22.51 -17.41 -10.48
N LYS A 111 -22.41 -18.49 -11.28
CA LYS A 111 -21.62 -18.51 -12.50
C LYS A 111 -22.20 -17.58 -13.56
N ALA A 112 -23.52 -17.62 -13.78
CA ALA A 112 -24.22 -16.75 -14.73
C ALA A 112 -24.05 -15.26 -14.36
N LEU A 113 -24.23 -14.89 -13.09
CA LEU A 113 -24.05 -13.52 -12.62
C LEU A 113 -22.58 -13.05 -12.74
N ALA A 114 -21.63 -13.95 -12.50
CA ALA A 114 -20.21 -13.66 -12.67
C ALA A 114 -19.84 -13.47 -14.16
N GLU A 115 -20.41 -14.25 -15.07
CA GLU A 115 -20.24 -14.10 -16.51
C GLU A 115 -20.86 -12.80 -17.04
N ALA A 116 -22.07 -12.45 -16.60
CA ALA A 116 -22.70 -11.17 -16.95
C ALA A 116 -21.85 -9.97 -16.50
N ARG A 117 -21.37 -9.97 -15.25
CA ARG A 117 -20.45 -8.94 -14.74
C ARG A 117 -19.12 -8.93 -15.49
N LYS A 118 -18.61 -10.09 -15.89
CA LYS A 118 -17.37 -10.22 -16.66
C LYS A 118 -17.54 -9.57 -18.04
N LYS A 119 -18.64 -9.83 -18.75
CA LYS A 119 -18.96 -9.21 -20.06
C LYS A 119 -18.99 -7.68 -19.97
N ILE A 120 -19.70 -7.12 -18.98
CA ILE A 120 -19.77 -5.67 -18.77
C ILE A 120 -18.38 -5.10 -18.48
N ARG A 121 -17.60 -5.77 -17.62
CA ARG A 121 -16.24 -5.33 -17.29
C ARG A 121 -15.30 -5.38 -18.50
N GLU A 122 -15.42 -6.40 -19.35
CA GLU A 122 -14.61 -6.54 -20.56
C GLU A 122 -14.96 -5.48 -21.59
N ALA A 123 -16.25 -5.21 -21.83
CA ALA A 123 -16.69 -4.10 -22.69
C ALA A 123 -16.20 -2.73 -22.18
N ASN A 124 -16.33 -2.48 -20.87
CA ASN A 124 -15.80 -1.26 -20.26
C ASN A 124 -14.27 -1.16 -20.33
N LYS A 125 -13.57 -2.29 -20.16
CA LYS A 125 -12.11 -2.34 -20.29
C LYS A 125 -11.68 -2.08 -21.73
N GLU A 126 -12.38 -2.63 -22.72
CA GLU A 126 -12.08 -2.37 -24.12
C GLU A 126 -12.28 -0.90 -24.48
N LYS A 127 -13.39 -0.31 -24.02
CA LYS A 127 -13.69 1.10 -24.27
C LYS A 127 -12.75 2.06 -23.53
N TYR A 128 -12.55 1.89 -22.22
CA TYR A 128 -11.89 2.89 -21.38
C TYR A 128 -10.55 2.43 -20.80
N GLY A 129 -10.27 1.12 -20.80
CA GLY A 129 -9.13 0.53 -20.11
C GLY A 129 -7.82 0.52 -20.89
N TYR A 130 -7.79 1.15 -22.08
CA TYR A 130 -6.60 1.26 -22.90
C TYR A 130 -6.38 2.70 -23.39
N ALA A 131 -5.10 3.02 -23.61
CA ALA A 131 -4.66 4.25 -24.26
C ALA A 131 -3.63 3.91 -25.36
N VAL A 132 -3.45 4.82 -26.31
CA VAL A 132 -2.28 4.85 -27.19
C VAL A 132 -1.25 5.78 -26.56
N LEU A 133 -0.10 5.24 -26.18
CA LEU A 133 1.02 5.95 -25.59
C LEU A 133 2.23 5.84 -26.53
N ASN A 134 2.62 6.95 -27.16
CA ASN A 134 3.71 6.98 -28.15
C ASN A 134 3.57 5.88 -29.23
N GLY A 135 2.36 5.68 -29.77
CA GLY A 135 2.06 4.65 -30.76
C GLY A 135 1.79 3.24 -30.20
N GLU A 136 2.06 2.98 -28.92
CA GLU A 136 1.82 1.67 -28.30
C GLU A 136 0.49 1.61 -27.55
N ARG A 137 -0.27 0.52 -27.72
CA ARG A 137 -1.49 0.27 -26.94
C ARG A 137 -1.12 -0.19 -25.53
N VAL A 138 -1.46 0.60 -24.51
CA VAL A 138 -1.15 0.33 -23.10
C VAL A 138 -2.41 0.23 -22.24
N GLU A 139 -2.38 -0.61 -21.20
CA GLU A 139 -3.44 -0.64 -20.18
C GLU A 139 -3.41 0.63 -19.33
N ILE A 140 -4.58 1.15 -18.95
CA ILE A 140 -4.73 2.32 -18.07
C ILE A 140 -5.76 2.06 -16.95
N GLY A 141 -5.61 2.76 -15.83
CA GLY A 141 -6.67 2.86 -14.83
C GLY A 141 -7.75 3.82 -15.32
N TYR A 142 -9.01 3.38 -15.34
CA TYR A 142 -10.08 4.13 -16.02
C TYR A 142 -11.33 4.38 -15.18
N THR A 143 -11.45 3.76 -14.01
CA THR A 143 -12.64 3.88 -13.16
C THR A 143 -12.40 4.89 -12.06
N VAL A 144 -13.22 5.92 -12.00
CA VAL A 144 -13.22 6.92 -10.91
C VAL A 144 -13.78 6.29 -9.64
N GLU A 145 -13.23 6.67 -8.49
CA GLU A 145 -13.70 6.17 -7.19
C GLU A 145 -15.16 6.58 -6.96
N PRO A 146 -16.06 5.65 -6.56
CA PRO A 146 -17.43 6.00 -6.21
C PRO A 146 -17.47 6.86 -4.93
N PRO A 147 -18.56 7.63 -4.70
CA PRO A 147 -18.72 8.31 -3.43
C PRO A 147 -18.77 7.29 -2.29
N SER A 148 -18.27 7.69 -1.11
CA SER A 148 -18.19 6.77 0.02
C SER A 148 -17.99 7.51 1.33
N ILE A 149 -18.17 6.82 2.45
CA ILE A 149 -17.77 7.35 3.74
C ILE A 149 -16.24 7.32 3.83
N PHE A 150 -15.60 8.44 4.14
CA PHE A 150 -14.16 8.53 4.27
C PHE A 150 -13.70 7.73 5.49
N MET A 151 -12.98 6.64 5.26
CA MET A 151 -12.56 5.75 6.35
C MET A 151 -11.46 6.34 7.23
N GLY A 152 -10.56 7.14 6.64
CA GLY A 152 -9.34 7.62 7.29
C GLY A 152 -8.39 6.50 7.76
N ARG A 153 -7.19 6.89 8.19
CA ARG A 153 -6.26 6.00 8.92
C ARG A 153 -5.93 6.63 10.26
N GLY A 154 -5.79 5.81 11.30
CA GLY A 154 -5.58 6.31 12.66
C GLY A 154 -6.70 7.25 13.11
N LYS A 155 -6.34 8.37 13.73
CA LYS A 155 -7.27 9.39 14.25
C LYS A 155 -7.51 10.53 13.25
N HIS A 156 -7.54 10.24 11.95
CA HIS A 156 -7.79 11.25 10.92
C HIS A 156 -9.07 12.06 11.23
N PRO A 157 -9.04 13.41 11.17
CA PRO A 157 -10.19 14.23 11.57
C PRO A 157 -11.42 14.00 10.69
N PHE A 158 -11.25 13.86 9.38
CA PHE A 158 -12.35 13.60 8.42
C PHE A 158 -12.93 12.18 8.40
N ARG A 159 -12.45 11.25 9.23
CA ARG A 159 -13.04 9.89 9.23
C ARG A 159 -14.54 9.96 9.53
N GLY A 160 -15.36 9.27 8.76
CA GLY A 160 -16.82 9.32 8.85
C GLY A 160 -17.48 10.38 7.96
N ARG A 161 -16.75 11.39 7.48
CA ARG A 161 -17.30 12.38 6.54
C ARG A 161 -17.65 11.72 5.21
N TRP A 162 -18.65 12.25 4.52
CA TRP A 162 -19.01 11.81 3.18
C TRP A 162 -18.01 12.35 2.17
N LYS A 163 -17.42 11.45 1.37
CA LYS A 163 -16.65 11.79 0.19
C LYS A 163 -17.61 11.86 -1.00
N PRO A 164 -17.91 13.07 -1.52
CA PRO A 164 -18.93 13.24 -2.55
C PRO A 164 -18.54 12.61 -3.88
N ARG A 165 -19.53 12.48 -4.75
CA ARG A 165 -19.35 11.99 -6.11
C ARG A 165 -18.52 12.98 -6.94
N VAL A 166 -17.57 12.44 -7.68
CA VAL A 166 -16.84 13.17 -8.72
C VAL A 166 -17.74 13.23 -9.95
N ALA A 167 -17.95 14.43 -10.49
CA ALA A 167 -18.65 14.66 -11.75
C ALA A 167 -17.65 14.70 -12.91
N TYR A 168 -18.14 14.55 -14.15
CA TYR A 168 -17.28 14.70 -15.33
C TYR A 168 -16.67 16.12 -15.40
N GLU A 169 -17.44 17.10 -14.94
CA GLU A 169 -17.09 18.53 -14.85
C GLU A 169 -16.01 18.83 -13.80
N ASP A 170 -15.63 17.86 -12.96
CA ASP A 170 -14.52 17.98 -12.00
C ASP A 170 -13.19 17.50 -12.59
N ILE A 171 -13.22 16.78 -13.73
CA ILE A 171 -12.12 15.98 -14.23
C ILE A 171 -11.35 16.69 -15.34
N ILE A 172 -10.03 16.74 -15.17
CA ILE A 172 -9.06 17.19 -16.16
C ILE A 172 -8.44 15.96 -16.82
N LEU A 173 -8.49 15.89 -18.16
CA LEU A 173 -7.87 14.81 -18.93
C LEU A 173 -6.46 15.20 -19.39
N ASN A 174 -5.53 14.23 -19.39
CA ASN A 174 -4.19 14.37 -20.01
C ASN A 174 -4.25 13.78 -21.41
N LEU A 175 -4.29 14.63 -22.43
CA LEU A 175 -4.43 14.22 -23.82
C LEU A 175 -3.42 14.98 -24.67
N SER A 176 -2.65 14.26 -25.48
CA SER A 176 -1.73 14.89 -26.43
C SER A 176 -2.49 15.72 -27.45
N LEU A 177 -1.81 16.69 -28.08
CA LEU A 177 -2.45 17.67 -28.97
C LEU A 177 -3.23 17.03 -30.13
N ASP A 178 -2.74 15.91 -30.64
CA ASP A 178 -3.33 15.09 -31.71
C ASP A 178 -4.49 14.20 -31.24
N ALA A 179 -4.70 14.04 -29.93
CA ALA A 179 -5.76 13.20 -29.38
C ALA A 179 -7.13 13.89 -29.49
N PRO A 180 -8.16 13.23 -30.06
CA PRO A 180 -9.53 13.72 -30.00
C PRO A 180 -10.00 13.77 -28.54
N THR A 181 -10.78 14.80 -28.19
CA THR A 181 -11.37 14.89 -26.85
C THR A 181 -12.58 13.95 -26.78
N PRO A 182 -12.58 12.95 -25.90
CA PRO A 182 -13.72 12.03 -25.78
C PRO A 182 -14.95 12.77 -25.26
N THR A 183 -16.14 12.42 -25.72
CA THR A 183 -17.39 12.99 -25.18
C THR A 183 -17.85 12.20 -23.95
N PRO A 184 -18.07 12.82 -22.79
CA PRO A 184 -18.61 12.11 -21.64
C PRO A 184 -20.11 11.80 -21.86
N PRO A 185 -20.68 10.81 -21.16
CA PRO A 185 -22.09 10.44 -21.30
C PRO A 185 -23.08 11.57 -20.95
N ASN A 186 -24.31 11.46 -21.45
CA ASN A 186 -25.47 12.30 -21.07
C ASN A 186 -25.27 13.81 -21.29
N GLY A 187 -24.57 14.21 -22.35
CA GLY A 187 -24.36 15.62 -22.70
C GLY A 187 -23.51 16.40 -21.69
N LYS A 188 -22.79 15.70 -20.80
CA LYS A 188 -21.89 16.30 -19.81
C LYS A 188 -20.63 16.88 -20.47
N ARG A 189 -19.78 17.54 -19.69
CA ARG A 189 -18.49 18.07 -20.17
C ARG A 189 -17.37 17.77 -19.20
N TRP A 190 -16.15 17.69 -19.72
CA TRP A 190 -14.94 17.66 -18.89
C TRP A 190 -14.65 19.04 -18.31
N LYS A 191 -13.94 19.09 -17.17
CA LYS A 191 -13.45 20.35 -16.61
C LYS A 191 -12.50 21.04 -17.58
N GLU A 192 -11.51 20.28 -18.05
CA GLU A 192 -10.42 20.78 -18.87
C GLU A 192 -9.74 19.62 -19.61
N ARG A 193 -9.13 19.95 -20.74
CA ARG A 193 -8.12 19.12 -21.41
C ARG A 193 -6.76 19.79 -21.24
N ALA A 194 -5.80 19.06 -20.72
CA ALA A 194 -4.41 19.49 -20.60
C ALA A 194 -3.47 18.48 -21.25
N PHE A 195 -2.21 18.87 -21.47
CA PHE A 195 -1.15 17.96 -21.85
C PHE A 195 0.11 18.20 -21.03
N ASP A 196 0.49 17.22 -20.21
CA ASP A 196 1.77 17.20 -19.49
C ASP A 196 2.62 16.02 -19.98
N PRO A 197 3.65 16.27 -20.81
CA PRO A 197 4.47 15.21 -21.39
C PRO A 197 5.38 14.51 -20.37
N ASN A 198 5.51 15.03 -19.15
CA ASN A 198 6.33 14.46 -18.09
C ASN A 198 5.52 13.64 -17.08
N ALA A 199 4.20 13.80 -17.07
CA ALA A 199 3.33 13.18 -16.10
C ALA A 199 2.58 11.96 -16.63
N MET A 200 2.48 10.93 -15.80
CA MET A 200 1.91 9.62 -16.19
C MET A 200 0.42 9.47 -15.88
N TRP A 201 -0.24 10.54 -15.42
CA TRP A 201 -1.66 10.51 -15.16
C TRP A 201 -2.43 10.68 -16.47
N ILE A 202 -3.54 9.99 -16.59
CA ILE A 202 -4.48 10.09 -17.74
C ILE A 202 -5.67 10.98 -17.40
N ALA A 203 -6.03 11.05 -16.12
CA ALA A 203 -7.02 11.98 -15.61
C ALA A 203 -6.66 12.40 -14.18
N LYS A 204 -7.02 13.63 -13.81
CA LYS A 204 -6.90 14.15 -12.45
C LYS A 204 -8.10 14.99 -12.06
N TRP A 205 -8.38 15.06 -10.76
CA TRP A 205 -9.42 15.92 -10.20
C TRP A 205 -9.05 16.30 -8.77
N GLN A 206 -9.65 17.38 -8.26
CA GLN A 206 -9.52 17.75 -6.86
C GLN A 206 -10.55 17.00 -6.02
N ASP A 207 -10.11 16.32 -4.97
CA ASP A 207 -11.01 15.65 -4.04
C ASP A 207 -11.80 16.68 -3.23
N LYS A 208 -13.13 16.63 -3.28
CA LYS A 208 -14.00 17.63 -2.63
C LYS A 208 -13.93 17.60 -1.10
N LEU A 209 -13.43 16.52 -0.49
CA LEU A 209 -13.32 16.39 0.96
C LEU A 209 -11.90 16.73 1.43
N SER A 210 -10.88 16.15 0.81
CA SER A 210 -9.49 16.33 1.25
C SER A 210 -8.75 17.48 0.55
N GLU A 211 -9.33 18.07 -0.50
CA GLU A 211 -8.71 19.05 -1.40
C GLU A 211 -7.45 18.57 -2.15
N GLU A 212 -6.94 17.38 -1.82
CA GLU A 212 -5.86 16.72 -2.55
C GLU A 212 -6.25 16.39 -4.00
N LEU A 213 -5.28 16.55 -4.91
CA LEU A 213 -5.40 16.05 -6.28
C LEU A 213 -5.37 14.51 -6.29
N LYS A 214 -6.37 13.91 -6.93
CA LYS A 214 -6.44 12.48 -7.25
C LYS A 214 -6.14 12.27 -8.72
N TYR A 215 -5.66 11.07 -9.04
CA TYR A 215 -5.14 10.73 -10.36
C TYR A 215 -5.54 9.32 -10.75
N LEU A 216 -5.83 9.14 -12.03
CA LEU A 216 -5.80 7.85 -12.72
C LEU A 216 -4.52 7.77 -13.54
N TRP A 217 -3.91 6.59 -13.57
CA TRP A 217 -2.55 6.41 -14.10
C TRP A 217 -2.53 5.39 -15.23
N ILE A 218 -1.53 5.52 -16.09
CA ILE A 218 -1.07 4.42 -16.96
C ILE A 218 -0.75 3.19 -16.09
N ALA A 219 -1.04 1.97 -16.56
CA ALA A 219 -0.81 0.75 -15.77
C ALA A 219 0.68 0.50 -15.50
N ASP A 220 0.98 -0.18 -14.38
CA ASP A 220 2.36 -0.56 -13.99
C ASP A 220 3.02 -1.56 -14.98
N THR A 221 2.25 -2.13 -15.91
CA THR A 221 2.74 -3.01 -16.98
C THR A 221 3.19 -2.26 -18.23
N ALA A 222 2.94 -0.96 -18.34
CA ALA A 222 3.41 -0.17 -19.47
C ALA A 222 4.93 -0.02 -19.40
N ARG A 223 5.60 -0.21 -20.55
CA ARG A 223 7.06 -0.15 -20.68
C ARG A 223 7.67 1.09 -20.04
N PHE A 224 7.11 2.26 -20.33
CA PHE A 224 7.55 3.54 -19.75
C PHE A 224 7.55 3.57 -18.21
N LYS A 225 6.58 2.90 -17.59
CA LYS A 225 6.44 2.80 -16.13
C LYS A 225 7.43 1.81 -15.54
N GLN A 226 7.71 0.74 -16.28
CA GLN A 226 8.75 -0.23 -15.96
C GLN A 226 10.15 0.38 -16.08
N GLU A 227 10.43 1.20 -17.09
CA GLU A 227 11.70 1.92 -17.26
C GLU A 227 12.04 2.80 -16.04
N ARG A 228 11.09 3.63 -15.58
CA ARG A 228 11.26 4.42 -14.34
C ARG A 228 11.47 3.55 -13.11
N GLU A 229 10.86 2.36 -13.07
CA GLU A 229 11.06 1.43 -11.97
C GLU A 229 12.42 0.74 -12.02
N ILE A 230 12.93 0.42 -13.22
CA ILE A 230 14.29 -0.08 -13.45
C ILE A 230 15.30 0.97 -12.98
N GLU A 231 15.14 2.23 -13.38
CA GLU A 231 15.98 3.36 -12.94
C GLU A 231 16.01 3.48 -11.42
N LYS A 232 14.83 3.40 -10.77
CA LYS A 232 14.73 3.40 -9.30
C LYS A 232 15.56 2.28 -8.67
N PHE A 233 15.53 1.07 -9.22
CA PHE A 233 16.32 -0.05 -8.69
C PHE A 233 17.81 0.06 -9.05
N ASN A 234 18.15 0.59 -10.22
CA ASN A 234 19.54 0.88 -10.60
C ASN A 234 20.17 1.93 -9.68
N LYS A 235 19.43 3.00 -9.34
CA LYS A 235 19.88 3.98 -8.34
C LYS A 235 20.09 3.36 -6.96
N ALA A 236 19.32 2.35 -6.58
CA ALA A 236 19.57 1.63 -5.32
C ALA A 236 20.84 0.76 -5.37
N ARG A 237 21.22 0.24 -6.54
CA ARG A 237 22.48 -0.50 -6.76
C ARG A 237 23.68 0.44 -6.82
N GLU A 238 23.56 1.57 -7.50
CA GLU A 238 24.60 2.62 -7.50
C GLU A 238 24.83 3.16 -6.08
N LEU A 239 23.75 3.37 -5.31
CA LEU A 239 23.88 3.73 -3.89
C LEU A 239 24.64 2.65 -3.12
N GLU A 240 24.42 1.37 -3.38
CA GLU A 240 25.12 0.29 -2.69
C GLU A 240 26.64 0.34 -2.91
N GLU A 241 27.09 0.62 -4.13
CA GLU A 241 28.51 0.75 -4.47
C GLU A 241 29.14 1.99 -3.79
N LEU A 242 28.36 3.06 -3.64
CA LEU A 242 28.82 4.33 -3.07
C LEU A 242 28.45 4.53 -1.60
N VAL A 243 27.80 3.55 -0.95
CA VAL A 243 27.13 3.77 0.35
C VAL A 243 28.11 4.20 1.44
N GLU A 244 29.32 3.65 1.43
CA GLU A 244 30.36 4.01 2.41
C GLU A 244 30.86 5.45 2.20
N ARG A 245 31.01 5.91 0.95
CA ARG A 245 31.33 7.31 0.66
C ARG A 245 30.22 8.26 1.11
N VAL A 246 28.96 7.87 0.89
CA VAL A 246 27.80 8.65 1.35
C VAL A 246 27.78 8.73 2.88
N ARG A 247 28.07 7.62 3.58
CA ARG A 247 28.17 7.59 5.04
C ARG A 247 29.31 8.46 5.57
N GLN A 248 30.49 8.40 4.95
CA GLN A 248 31.61 9.28 5.31
C GLN A 248 31.26 10.75 5.15
N HIS A 249 30.56 11.13 4.06
CA HIS A 249 30.11 12.51 3.87
C HIS A 249 29.07 12.94 4.93
N ILE A 250 28.13 12.06 5.28
CA ILE A 250 27.19 12.28 6.39
C ILE A 250 27.97 12.49 7.69
N GLU A 251 28.89 11.59 8.01
CA GLU A 251 29.66 11.60 9.26
C GLU A 251 30.56 12.83 9.39
N GLY A 252 31.29 13.20 8.33
CA GLY A 252 32.10 14.41 8.31
C GLY A 252 31.28 15.70 8.48
N SER A 253 30.02 15.68 8.06
CA SER A 253 29.11 16.83 8.20
C SER A 253 28.37 16.88 9.55
N LEU A 254 28.49 15.85 10.40
CA LEU A 254 27.82 15.83 11.72
C LEU A 254 28.40 16.85 12.71
N ALA A 255 29.63 17.31 12.48
CA ALA A 255 30.32 18.30 13.30
C ALA A 255 30.40 19.68 12.63
N SER A 256 29.66 19.91 11.53
CA SER A 256 29.68 21.20 10.83
C SER A 256 29.29 22.37 11.75
N GLU A 257 29.97 23.50 11.55
CA GLU A 257 29.63 24.78 12.20
C GLU A 257 28.33 25.36 11.63
N ASP A 258 28.02 25.09 10.35
CA ASP A 258 26.72 25.42 9.77
C ASP A 258 25.62 24.54 10.37
N LEU A 259 24.70 25.18 11.10
CA LEU A 259 23.58 24.52 11.75
C LEU A 259 22.67 23.80 10.74
N ALA A 260 22.45 24.38 9.55
CA ALA A 260 21.58 23.79 8.54
C ALA A 260 22.17 22.49 8.00
N GLN A 261 23.47 22.51 7.64
CA GLN A 261 24.22 21.32 7.25
C GLN A 261 24.27 20.28 8.38
N ARG A 262 24.55 20.69 9.63
CA ARG A 262 24.62 19.76 10.78
C ARG A 262 23.28 19.06 11.04
N LYS A 263 22.15 19.78 10.93
CA LYS A 263 20.81 19.19 11.00
C LYS A 263 20.55 18.23 9.83
N THR A 264 20.93 18.63 8.62
CA THR A 264 20.74 17.83 7.39
C THR A 264 21.54 16.53 7.43
N ALA A 265 22.79 16.58 7.89
CA ALA A 265 23.63 15.41 8.12
C ALA A 265 23.04 14.50 9.20
N THR A 266 22.60 15.08 10.33
CA THR A 266 21.98 14.31 11.43
C THR A 266 20.72 13.58 10.98
N VAL A 267 19.82 14.23 10.24
CA VAL A 267 18.61 13.56 9.74
C VAL A 267 18.93 12.53 8.65
N SER A 268 19.93 12.77 7.80
CA SER A 268 20.41 11.80 6.81
C SER A 268 20.96 10.52 7.48
N TYR A 269 21.74 10.68 8.56
CA TYR A 269 22.19 9.57 9.40
C TYR A 269 21.00 8.77 9.94
N LEU A 270 19.96 9.45 10.45
CA LEU A 270 18.77 8.77 10.97
C LEU A 270 18.00 8.03 9.86
N ILE A 271 17.89 8.59 8.64
CA ILE A 271 17.23 7.93 7.51
C ILE A 271 17.93 6.61 7.18
N ASP A 272 19.26 6.61 7.07
CA ASP A 272 20.05 5.40 6.78
C ASP A 272 19.94 4.36 7.92
N ASN A 273 20.16 4.79 9.16
CA ASN A 273 20.26 3.88 10.30
C ASN A 273 18.90 3.34 10.76
N LEU A 274 17.89 4.20 10.78
CA LEU A 274 16.53 3.87 11.19
C LEU A 274 15.70 3.28 10.05
N LYS A 275 16.11 3.42 8.78
CA LYS A 275 15.33 3.02 7.60
C LYS A 275 13.92 3.65 7.57
N THR A 276 13.77 4.82 8.20
CA THR A 276 12.50 5.54 8.26
C THR A 276 12.22 6.27 6.94
N ARG A 277 11.00 6.77 6.76
CA ARG A 277 10.68 7.65 5.62
C ARG A 277 11.16 9.07 5.93
N VAL A 278 11.53 9.83 4.90
CA VAL A 278 11.94 11.24 5.05
C VAL A 278 10.86 12.06 5.76
N GLY A 279 9.59 11.91 5.37
CA GLY A 279 8.49 12.73 5.87
C GLY A 279 8.48 14.11 5.23
N ASP A 280 7.29 14.71 5.19
CA ASP A 280 7.07 16.09 4.80
C ASP A 280 6.09 16.69 5.82
N GLU A 281 6.04 18.03 5.91
CA GLU A 281 5.10 18.73 6.81
C GLU A 281 3.65 18.40 6.46
N LYS A 282 2.80 18.35 7.49
CA LYS A 282 1.41 17.92 7.40
C LYS A 282 0.48 19.02 7.89
N ASP A 283 -0.64 19.19 7.18
CA ASP A 283 -1.69 20.12 7.58
C ASP A 283 -2.48 19.62 8.79
N LYS A 284 -3.21 20.53 9.46
CA LYS A 284 -4.01 20.20 10.65
C LYS A 284 -5.13 19.19 10.37
N ASP A 285 -5.54 19.10 9.10
CA ASP A 285 -6.61 18.22 8.65
C ASP A 285 -6.14 16.81 8.28
N GLU A 286 -4.85 16.52 8.48
CA GLU A 286 -4.28 15.19 8.29
C GLU A 286 -4.12 14.40 9.60
N ALA A 287 -3.92 13.09 9.48
CA ALA A 287 -3.53 12.28 10.62
C ALA A 287 -2.12 12.68 11.12
N ASP A 288 -1.98 12.94 12.41
CA ASP A 288 -0.71 13.30 13.05
C ASP A 288 0.32 12.16 12.95
N THR A 289 1.08 12.18 11.87
CA THR A 289 2.10 11.19 11.51
C THR A 289 3.35 11.91 11.05
N VAL A 290 4.51 11.34 11.37
CA VAL A 290 5.81 11.98 11.11
C VAL A 290 6.79 11.05 10.39
N GLY A 291 7.74 11.68 9.69
CA GLY A 291 8.95 11.04 9.18
C GLY A 291 10.20 11.59 9.85
N ALA A 292 11.36 11.34 9.26
CA ALA A 292 12.65 11.78 9.78
C ALA A 292 12.76 13.29 9.98
N VAL A 293 12.41 14.09 8.97
CA VAL A 293 12.55 15.56 9.00
C VAL A 293 11.48 16.21 9.89
N THR A 294 10.34 15.56 10.05
CA THR A 294 9.22 16.06 10.88
C THR A 294 9.17 15.48 12.30
N LEU A 295 10.26 14.88 12.78
CA LEU A 295 10.37 14.45 14.18
C LEU A 295 10.24 15.66 15.13
N ARG A 296 9.62 15.43 16.29
CA ARG A 296 9.38 16.43 17.35
C ARG A 296 9.99 15.93 18.66
N GLY A 297 10.27 16.84 19.60
CA GLY A 297 10.95 16.51 20.86
C GLY A 297 10.33 15.33 21.62
N ALA A 298 9.00 15.23 21.69
CA ALA A 298 8.27 14.16 22.37
C ALA A 298 8.52 12.75 21.77
N HIS A 299 8.99 12.68 20.53
CA HIS A 299 9.21 11.42 19.82
C HIS A 299 10.56 10.78 20.16
N VAL A 300 11.47 11.50 20.81
CA VAL A 300 12.84 11.07 21.05
C VAL A 300 13.15 11.12 22.54
N LYS A 301 13.67 10.02 23.08
CA LYS A 301 14.18 9.95 24.46
C LYS A 301 15.63 9.48 24.43
N ILE A 302 16.50 10.21 25.10
CA ILE A 302 17.93 9.91 25.20
C ILE A 302 18.21 9.50 26.64
N ASP A 303 18.81 8.33 26.85
CA ASP A 303 19.22 7.88 28.18
C ASP A 303 20.67 8.30 28.52
N HIS A 304 21.06 8.17 29.78
CA HIS A 304 22.40 8.53 30.27
C HIS A 304 23.52 7.74 29.59
N SER A 305 23.23 6.55 29.05
CA SER A 305 24.20 5.72 28.33
C SER A 305 24.39 6.12 26.86
N GLY A 306 23.69 7.17 26.40
CA GLY A 306 23.70 7.62 25.01
C GLY A 306 22.81 6.79 24.08
N ARG A 307 21.95 5.91 24.61
CA ARG A 307 20.95 5.21 23.77
C ARG A 307 19.79 6.15 23.48
N VAL A 308 19.36 6.14 22.23
CA VAL A 308 18.29 7.00 21.73
C VAL A 308 17.10 6.13 21.34
N LYS A 309 15.98 6.31 22.03
CA LYS A 309 14.69 5.67 21.77
C LYS A 309 13.78 6.62 21.01
N PHE A 310 13.32 6.16 19.87
CA PHE A 310 12.33 6.81 19.03
C PHE A 310 10.97 6.13 19.23
N ASN A 311 9.90 6.91 19.39
CA ASN A 311 8.53 6.42 19.51
C ASN A 311 7.55 7.44 18.91
N PHE A 312 7.04 7.16 17.72
CA PHE A 312 6.11 8.04 17.00
C PHE A 312 5.14 7.24 16.13
N LEU A 313 4.13 7.91 15.58
CA LEU A 313 3.26 7.34 14.55
C LEU A 313 3.83 7.72 13.17
N GLY A 314 4.22 6.73 12.37
CA GLY A 314 4.66 6.94 11.01
C GLY A 314 3.50 6.92 10.02
N LYS A 315 3.82 6.86 8.72
CA LYS A 315 2.83 6.70 7.63
C LYS A 315 1.77 5.64 8.00
N ASP A 316 0.51 5.96 7.70
CA ASP A 316 -0.66 5.11 7.98
C ASP A 316 -0.96 4.94 9.48
N SER A 317 -0.45 5.86 10.30
CA SER A 317 -0.53 5.83 11.77
C SER A 317 0.04 4.55 12.38
N VAL A 318 1.01 3.94 11.70
CA VAL A 318 1.73 2.76 12.20
C VAL A 318 2.71 3.21 13.27
N ARG A 319 2.54 2.70 14.50
CA ARG A 319 3.45 2.99 15.60
C ARG A 319 4.86 2.47 15.29
N TRP A 320 5.83 3.35 15.41
CA TRP A 320 7.23 3.11 15.13
C TRP A 320 8.03 3.28 16.42
N VAL A 321 8.64 2.19 16.89
CA VAL A 321 9.46 2.18 18.11
C VAL A 321 10.79 1.53 17.80
N ARG A 322 11.89 2.25 18.04
CA ARG A 322 13.23 1.72 17.87
C ARG A 322 14.21 2.41 18.80
N THR A 323 15.14 1.63 19.34
CA THR A 323 16.26 2.16 20.11
C THR A 323 17.54 1.89 19.34
N ILE A 324 18.41 2.90 19.25
CA ILE A 324 19.75 2.77 18.68
C ILE A 324 20.79 3.35 19.65
N ARG A 325 22.05 2.99 19.46
CA ARG A 325 23.21 3.61 20.12
C ARG A 325 24.02 4.33 19.04
N PRO A 326 23.68 5.59 18.71
CA PRO A 326 24.37 6.32 17.66
C PRO A 326 25.72 6.87 18.17
N PRO A 327 26.59 7.38 17.27
CA PRO A 327 27.81 8.08 17.66
C PRO A 327 27.53 9.24 18.61
N ALA A 328 28.52 9.58 19.46
CA ALA A 328 28.40 10.64 20.45
C ALA A 328 28.00 11.98 19.82
N GLN A 329 28.52 12.32 18.64
CA GLN A 329 28.17 13.53 17.91
C GLN A 329 26.68 13.58 17.55
N VAL A 330 26.07 12.46 17.13
CA VAL A 330 24.63 12.40 16.84
C VAL A 330 23.81 12.59 18.12
N VAL A 331 24.25 12.02 19.24
CA VAL A 331 23.59 12.24 20.54
C VAL A 331 23.66 13.70 20.95
N SER A 332 24.83 14.32 20.81
CA SER A 332 25.06 15.74 21.09
C SER A 332 24.16 16.63 20.22
N ASN A 333 24.15 16.38 18.91
CA ASN A 333 23.29 17.08 17.96
C ASN A 333 21.82 16.97 18.36
N LEU A 334 21.32 15.75 18.63
CA LEU A 334 19.94 15.55 19.05
C LEU A 334 19.60 16.27 20.35
N LYS A 335 20.48 16.23 21.36
CA LYS A 335 20.29 16.99 22.60
C LYS A 335 20.19 18.49 22.33
N SER A 336 21.03 19.03 21.45
CA SER A 336 21.03 20.46 21.09
C SER A 336 19.81 20.88 20.26
N PHE A 337 19.25 19.96 19.45
CA PHE A 337 18.13 20.26 18.55
C PHE A 337 16.75 20.02 19.19
N ILE A 338 16.67 19.16 20.21
CA ILE A 338 15.42 18.87 20.91
C ILE A 338 15.07 20.05 21.81
N GLY A 339 14.06 20.82 21.39
CA GLY A 339 13.39 21.83 22.21
C GLY A 339 12.16 21.27 22.94
N LYS A 340 11.10 22.07 22.96
CA LYS A 340 9.80 21.71 23.57
C LYS A 340 9.22 20.41 22.98
N PRO A 341 8.39 19.65 23.72
CA PRO A 341 7.86 18.36 23.26
C PRO A 341 7.17 18.37 21.89
N ARG A 342 6.45 19.45 21.54
CA ARG A 342 5.75 19.58 20.25
C ARG A 342 6.56 20.32 19.18
N ALA A 343 7.74 20.86 19.51
CA ALA A 343 8.58 21.58 18.56
C ALA A 343 9.27 20.60 17.59
N PRO A 344 9.37 20.93 16.28
CA PRO A 344 10.16 20.18 15.32
C PRO A 344 11.65 20.15 15.71
N ILE A 345 12.28 18.98 15.65
CA ILE A 345 13.73 18.82 15.92
C ILE A 345 14.55 19.43 14.77
N PHE A 346 14.12 19.22 13.53
CA PHE A 346 14.84 19.64 12.32
C PHE A 346 14.19 20.86 11.66
N SER A 347 13.75 21.84 12.45
CA SER A 347 13.19 23.09 11.91
C SER A 347 14.15 23.73 10.89
N GLY A 348 13.63 24.13 9.73
CA GLY A 348 14.38 24.63 8.58
C GLY A 348 14.91 23.56 7.61
N VAL A 349 14.78 22.27 7.93
CA VAL A 349 15.21 21.17 7.04
C VAL A 349 14.00 20.50 6.40
N ARG A 350 13.98 20.49 5.07
CA ARG A 350 12.95 19.81 4.27
C ARG A 350 13.56 18.67 3.46
N SER A 351 12.72 17.89 2.79
CA SER A 351 13.17 16.73 2.01
C SER A 351 14.05 17.14 0.83
N GLU A 352 13.87 18.34 0.29
CA GLU A 352 14.69 18.92 -0.77
C GLU A 352 16.13 19.16 -0.30
N HIS A 353 16.33 19.68 0.91
CA HIS A 353 17.67 19.90 1.49
C HIS A 353 18.42 18.58 1.69
N VAL A 354 17.72 17.55 2.19
CA VAL A 354 18.30 16.20 2.33
C VAL A 354 18.71 15.63 0.98
N ASN A 355 17.87 15.77 -0.05
CA ASN A 355 18.20 15.27 -1.38
C ASN A 355 19.36 16.04 -2.02
N ALA A 356 19.42 17.36 -1.87
CA ALA A 356 20.52 18.19 -2.36
C ALA A 356 21.85 17.78 -1.70
N PHE A 357 21.85 17.62 -0.37
CA PHE A 357 23.01 17.17 0.41
C PHE A 357 23.51 15.78 -0.05
N LEU A 358 22.62 14.79 -0.13
CA LEU A 358 22.97 13.45 -0.63
C LEU A 358 23.44 13.46 -2.09
N GLY A 359 22.87 14.35 -2.90
CA GLY A 359 23.20 14.56 -4.31
C GLY A 359 24.62 15.02 -4.57
N GLN A 360 25.28 15.65 -3.58
CA GLN A 360 26.69 16.08 -3.69
C GLN A 360 27.66 14.90 -3.85
N VAL A 361 27.31 13.74 -3.28
CA VAL A 361 28.12 12.51 -3.38
C VAL A 361 27.67 11.65 -4.55
N MET A 362 26.36 11.54 -4.75
CA MET A 362 25.75 10.71 -5.79
C MET A 362 24.64 11.50 -6.49
N PRO A 363 24.90 12.05 -7.69
CA PRO A 363 23.90 12.82 -8.43
C PRO A 363 22.57 12.08 -8.61
N GLY A 364 21.48 12.76 -8.23
CA GLY A 364 20.12 12.21 -8.26
C GLY A 364 19.76 11.27 -7.09
N LEU A 365 20.64 11.10 -6.11
CA LEU A 365 20.32 10.36 -4.88
C LEU A 365 19.28 11.12 -4.06
N THR A 366 18.24 10.40 -3.62
CA THR A 366 17.22 10.94 -2.72
C THR A 366 17.09 10.07 -1.47
N ALA A 367 16.55 10.64 -0.40
CA ALA A 367 16.26 9.92 0.84
C ALA A 367 15.39 8.66 0.63
N LYS A 368 14.55 8.64 -0.40
CA LYS A 368 13.67 7.51 -0.72
C LYS A 368 14.46 6.29 -1.21
N VAL A 369 15.62 6.48 -1.85
CA VAL A 369 16.46 5.40 -2.40
C VAL A 369 17.00 4.49 -1.29
N PHE A 370 17.36 5.05 -0.12
CA PHE A 370 17.87 4.28 1.02
C PHE A 370 16.96 3.12 1.42
N ARG A 371 15.63 3.32 1.45
CA ARG A 371 14.70 2.24 1.80
C ARG A 371 14.71 1.10 0.77
N THR A 372 14.83 1.43 -0.51
CA THR A 372 14.93 0.43 -1.59
C THR A 372 16.26 -0.34 -1.50
N TYR A 373 17.36 0.38 -1.26
CA TYR A 373 18.68 -0.21 -1.01
C TYR A 373 18.63 -1.18 0.19
N HIS A 374 18.23 -0.72 1.37
CA HIS A 374 18.18 -1.55 2.58
C HIS A 374 17.27 -2.77 2.42
N ALA A 375 16.09 -2.62 1.81
CA ALA A 375 15.17 -3.73 1.56
C ALA A 375 15.78 -4.76 0.61
N SER A 376 16.39 -4.31 -0.50
CA SER A 376 17.01 -5.18 -1.49
C SER A 376 18.23 -5.89 -0.92
N LYS A 377 19.08 -5.18 -0.17
CA LYS A 377 20.22 -5.74 0.58
C LYS A 377 19.78 -6.82 1.56
N SER A 378 18.78 -6.55 2.41
CA SER A 378 18.27 -7.56 3.35
C SER A 378 17.78 -8.84 2.65
N VAL A 379 17.13 -8.72 1.49
CA VAL A 379 16.69 -9.88 0.70
C VAL A 379 17.88 -10.62 0.12
N ARG A 380 18.81 -9.93 -0.54
CA ARG A 380 20.00 -10.55 -1.12
C ARG A 380 20.79 -11.30 -0.05
N ASP A 381 21.09 -10.65 1.08
CA ASP A 381 21.89 -11.23 2.16
C ASP A 381 21.19 -12.47 2.76
N TYR A 382 19.86 -12.43 2.92
CA TYR A 382 19.10 -13.60 3.37
C TYR A 382 19.14 -14.75 2.36
N LEU A 383 18.96 -14.46 1.07
CA LEU A 383 18.97 -15.47 0.00
C LEU A 383 20.37 -16.10 -0.17
N ALA A 384 21.43 -15.30 -0.11
CA ALA A 384 22.82 -15.76 -0.18
C ALA A 384 23.19 -16.71 0.97
N ASN A 385 22.67 -16.46 2.17
CA ASN A 385 22.89 -17.29 3.35
C ASN A 385 21.90 -18.47 3.48
N SER A 386 20.99 -18.66 2.50
CA SER A 386 20.00 -19.72 2.55
C SER A 386 20.61 -21.07 2.18
N LYS A 387 20.22 -22.13 2.92
CA LYS A 387 20.74 -23.50 2.73
C LYS A 387 19.94 -24.34 1.73
N VAL A 388 19.08 -23.71 0.94
CA VAL A 388 18.17 -24.43 0.02
C VAL A 388 18.89 -24.77 -1.27
N ARG A 389 18.71 -26.00 -1.75
CA ARG A 389 19.39 -26.57 -2.91
C ARG A 389 18.45 -26.78 -4.09
N PRO A 390 18.96 -26.99 -5.32
CA PRO A 390 18.14 -27.28 -6.49
C PRO A 390 17.20 -28.49 -6.33
N GLU A 391 17.59 -29.49 -5.53
CA GLU A 391 16.82 -30.73 -5.31
C GLU A 391 15.74 -30.57 -4.24
N ASP A 392 15.77 -29.49 -3.47
CA ASP A 392 14.75 -29.23 -2.45
C ASP A 392 13.40 -28.92 -3.10
N THR A 393 12.33 -29.08 -2.33
CA THR A 393 10.98 -28.91 -2.88
C THR A 393 10.66 -27.45 -3.19
N ASP A 394 9.81 -27.21 -4.19
CA ASP A 394 9.26 -25.88 -4.50
C ASP A 394 8.70 -25.16 -3.28
N PHE A 395 8.13 -25.91 -2.34
CA PHE A 395 7.55 -25.34 -1.14
C PHE A 395 8.63 -24.83 -0.16
N GLU A 396 9.77 -25.51 -0.05
CA GLU A 396 10.93 -25.07 0.74
C GLU A 396 11.56 -23.82 0.12
N LYS A 397 11.78 -23.82 -1.20
CA LYS A 397 12.26 -22.64 -1.94
C LYS A 397 11.31 -21.46 -1.77
N LYS A 398 10.00 -21.66 -1.93
CA LYS A 398 8.97 -20.63 -1.69
C LYS A 398 8.98 -20.09 -0.27
N TYR A 399 9.24 -20.95 0.72
CA TYR A 399 9.35 -20.53 2.11
C TYR A 399 10.55 -19.60 2.30
N VAL A 400 11.73 -19.97 1.78
CA VAL A 400 12.94 -19.13 1.82
C VAL A 400 12.69 -17.77 1.18
N ALA A 401 12.12 -17.72 -0.02
CA ALA A 401 11.79 -16.46 -0.69
C ALA A 401 10.85 -15.57 0.15
N LYS A 402 9.86 -16.17 0.83
CA LYS A 402 8.96 -15.40 1.71
C LYS A 402 9.62 -14.91 2.99
N MET A 403 10.59 -15.66 3.53
CA MET A 403 11.36 -15.22 4.68
C MET A 403 12.32 -14.10 4.30
N ALA A 404 12.96 -14.15 3.13
CA ALA A 404 13.76 -13.03 2.61
C ALA A 404 12.92 -11.75 2.48
N ASN A 405 11.70 -11.85 1.94
CA ASN A 405 10.76 -10.73 1.89
C ASN A 405 10.35 -10.24 3.29
N LEU A 406 10.22 -11.14 4.26
CA LEU A 406 9.94 -10.78 5.64
C LEU A 406 11.09 -9.94 6.23
N GLU A 407 12.35 -10.27 5.97
CA GLU A 407 13.48 -9.44 6.40
C GLU A 407 13.39 -8.01 5.84
N ALA A 408 13.10 -7.85 4.54
CA ALA A 408 12.83 -6.53 3.97
C ALA A 408 11.66 -5.81 4.66
N ALA A 409 10.58 -6.52 4.97
CA ALA A 409 9.42 -5.95 5.67
C ALA A 409 9.74 -5.55 7.12
N ILE A 410 10.61 -6.29 7.82
CA ILE A 410 11.13 -5.96 9.15
C ILE A 410 12.01 -4.71 9.05
N THR A 411 13.01 -4.73 8.17
CA THR A 411 13.95 -3.63 7.92
C THR A 411 13.24 -2.31 7.65
N CYS A 412 12.16 -2.35 6.86
CA CYS A 412 11.38 -1.18 6.49
C CYS A 412 10.18 -0.88 7.42
N HIS A 413 9.99 -1.65 8.50
CA HIS A 413 8.85 -1.55 9.42
C HIS A 413 7.48 -1.57 8.74
N HIS A 414 7.28 -2.48 7.77
CA HIS A 414 6.01 -2.66 7.09
C HIS A 414 5.03 -3.45 7.95
N LYS A 415 4.54 -2.85 9.03
CA LYS A 415 3.54 -3.45 9.91
C LYS A 415 2.12 -3.38 9.34
N ARG A 416 1.24 -4.24 9.84
CA ARG A 416 -0.21 -4.23 9.59
C ARG A 416 -0.99 -4.61 10.84
N LYS A 417 -2.27 -4.21 10.89
CA LYS A 417 -3.22 -4.74 11.89
C LYS A 417 -3.32 -6.26 11.71
N LEU A 418 -3.33 -6.98 12.83
CA LEU A 418 -3.52 -8.42 12.82
C LEU A 418 -4.88 -8.77 12.22
N PRO A 419 -4.97 -9.67 11.22
CA PRO A 419 -6.26 -10.11 10.70
C PRO A 419 -7.14 -10.71 11.81
N LYS A 420 -8.45 -10.42 11.80
CA LYS A 420 -9.41 -10.91 12.82
C LYS A 420 -9.37 -12.43 12.96
N ASN A 421 -9.27 -13.16 11.85
CA ASN A 421 -9.22 -14.61 11.79
C ASN A 421 -7.80 -15.22 11.88
N TRP A 422 -6.77 -14.46 12.26
CA TRP A 422 -5.40 -14.96 12.26
C TRP A 422 -5.20 -16.14 13.23
N LYS A 423 -5.80 -16.07 14.43
CA LYS A 423 -5.69 -17.12 15.45
C LYS A 423 -6.28 -18.43 14.96
N GLU A 424 -7.53 -18.39 14.50
CA GLU A 424 -8.24 -19.53 13.90
C GLU A 424 -7.48 -20.10 12.71
N SER A 425 -6.98 -19.24 11.81
CA SER A 425 -6.18 -19.68 10.66
C SER A 425 -4.87 -20.35 11.07
N LEU A 426 -4.24 -19.92 12.16
CA LEU A 426 -3.03 -20.55 12.69
C LEU A 426 -3.37 -21.90 13.33
N GLU A 427 -4.42 -21.96 14.13
CA GLU A 427 -4.91 -23.17 14.78
C GLU A 427 -5.25 -24.26 13.75
N ASN A 428 -5.99 -23.92 12.69
CA ASN A 428 -6.29 -24.83 11.60
C ASN A 428 -5.03 -25.43 10.95
N LYS A 429 -3.96 -24.64 10.80
CA LYS A 429 -2.67 -25.14 10.27
C LYS A 429 -1.96 -26.04 11.28
N VAL A 430 -2.03 -25.73 12.57
CA VAL A 430 -1.46 -26.55 13.64
C VAL A 430 -2.20 -27.88 13.75
N ASN A 431 -3.53 -27.87 13.72
CA ASN A 431 -4.36 -29.09 13.74
C ASN A 431 -4.08 -29.95 12.51
N ARG A 432 -3.96 -29.35 11.31
CA ARG A 432 -3.55 -30.08 10.12
C ARG A 432 -2.18 -30.77 10.29
N LEU A 433 -1.23 -30.14 10.97
CA LEU A 433 0.06 -30.74 11.26
C LEU A 433 -0.05 -31.89 12.28
N LYS A 434 -0.91 -31.77 13.30
CA LYS A 434 -1.19 -32.85 14.26
C LYS A 434 -1.78 -34.08 13.55
N VAL A 435 -2.82 -33.89 12.74
CA VAL A 435 -3.45 -34.98 11.96
C VAL A 435 -2.43 -35.67 11.03
N LEU A 436 -1.51 -34.92 10.43
CA LEU A 436 -0.46 -35.52 9.60
C LEU A 436 0.56 -36.35 10.42
N LYS A 437 0.84 -35.96 11.67
CA LYS A 437 1.70 -36.73 12.58
C LYS A 437 1.04 -38.04 12.99
N GLU A 438 -0.24 -38.00 13.35
CA GLU A 438 -1.02 -39.19 13.72
C GLU A 438 -1.08 -40.19 12.55
N LYS A 439 -1.45 -39.72 11.35
CA LYS A 439 -1.45 -40.55 10.13
C LYS A 439 -0.07 -41.15 9.83
N LEU A 440 1.02 -40.45 10.14
CA LEU A 440 2.36 -40.99 9.98
C LEU A 440 2.66 -42.10 11.00
N LYS A 441 2.17 -41.96 12.24
CA LYS A 441 2.28 -42.99 13.29
C LYS A 441 1.54 -44.26 12.89
N GLU A 442 0.26 -44.14 12.50
CA GLU A 442 -0.57 -45.26 12.03
C GLU A 442 0.07 -46.01 10.86
N VAL A 443 0.59 -45.29 9.86
CA VAL A 443 1.25 -45.91 8.69
C VAL A 443 2.58 -46.58 9.08
N ARG A 444 3.24 -46.12 10.14
CA ARG A 444 4.45 -46.75 10.67
C ARG A 444 4.17 -48.03 11.45
N GLU A 445 2.98 -48.23 11.97
CA GLU A 445 2.60 -49.46 12.70
C GLU A 445 2.20 -50.60 11.75
N ARG A 446 1.87 -50.29 10.48
CA ARG A 446 1.52 -51.30 9.46
C ARG A 446 2.72 -52.18 9.04
N PRO A 447 2.49 -53.40 8.54
CA PRO A 447 3.54 -54.29 8.01
C PRO A 447 4.45 -53.62 6.97
N ARG A 448 5.73 -54.02 6.93
CA ARG A 448 6.71 -53.46 5.98
C ARG A 448 6.31 -53.82 4.55
N SER A 449 6.18 -52.81 3.69
CA SER A 449 5.91 -52.98 2.26
C SER A 449 6.46 -51.79 1.45
N ARG A 450 6.70 -51.98 0.15
CA ARG A 450 7.09 -50.89 -0.76
C ARG A 450 6.05 -49.76 -0.77
N SER A 451 4.76 -50.10 -0.73
CA SER A 451 3.64 -49.14 -0.64
C SER A 451 3.70 -48.31 0.65
N ARG A 452 3.97 -48.96 1.80
CA ARG A 452 4.15 -48.27 3.08
C ARG A 452 5.31 -47.26 3.03
N ALA A 453 6.47 -47.66 2.50
CA ALA A 453 7.63 -46.78 2.39
C ALA A 453 7.32 -45.51 1.55
N LYS A 454 6.63 -45.68 0.40
CA LYS A 454 6.18 -44.55 -0.44
C LYS A 454 5.22 -43.62 0.31
N ARG A 455 4.27 -44.18 1.06
CA ARG A 455 3.30 -43.41 1.86
C ARG A 455 3.97 -42.64 3.01
N ILE A 456 4.94 -43.24 3.68
CA ILE A 456 5.77 -42.57 4.71
C ILE A 456 6.50 -41.37 4.12
N LYS A 457 7.21 -41.54 2.98
CA LYS A 457 7.94 -40.46 2.31
C LYS A 457 7.01 -39.30 1.93
N SER A 458 5.84 -39.60 1.38
CA SER A 458 4.80 -38.60 1.04
C SER A 458 4.30 -37.84 2.28
N LEU A 459 3.96 -38.55 3.36
CA LEU A 459 3.50 -37.93 4.61
C LEU A 459 4.58 -37.05 5.24
N GLN A 460 5.83 -37.50 5.26
CA GLN A 460 6.96 -36.70 5.76
C GLN A 460 7.12 -35.40 4.96
N GLY A 461 7.02 -35.45 3.63
CA GLY A 461 7.02 -34.25 2.78
C GLY A 461 5.88 -33.29 3.11
N ARG A 462 4.65 -33.81 3.23
CA ARG A 462 3.48 -33.01 3.64
C ARG A 462 3.62 -32.41 5.04
N MET A 463 4.23 -33.15 5.98
CA MET A 463 4.51 -32.67 7.33
C MET A 463 5.56 -31.56 7.34
N ARG A 464 6.67 -31.72 6.58
CA ARG A 464 7.65 -30.64 6.39
C ARG A 464 6.96 -29.39 5.85
N ALA A 465 6.10 -29.57 4.83
CA ALA A 465 5.36 -28.46 4.26
C ALA A 465 4.43 -27.76 5.28
N ALA A 466 3.64 -28.54 6.01
CA ALA A 466 2.76 -28.02 7.06
C ALA A 466 3.52 -27.28 8.17
N ARG A 467 4.69 -27.81 8.59
CA ARG A 467 5.56 -27.16 9.59
C ARG A 467 6.02 -25.77 9.12
N LEU A 468 6.51 -25.62 7.90
CA LEU A 468 6.94 -24.29 7.44
C LEU A 468 5.76 -23.34 7.25
N LYS A 469 4.55 -23.82 6.87
CA LYS A 469 3.35 -22.96 6.84
C LYS A 469 3.01 -22.39 8.22
N VAL A 470 3.14 -23.21 9.27
CA VAL A 470 2.95 -22.76 10.66
C VAL A 470 4.02 -21.73 11.03
N LYS A 471 5.30 -22.03 10.78
CA LYS A 471 6.42 -21.10 11.05
C LYS A 471 6.22 -19.76 10.34
N LEU A 472 5.91 -19.79 9.05
CA LEU A 472 5.66 -18.60 8.24
C LEU A 472 4.47 -17.78 8.77
N THR A 473 3.36 -18.44 9.13
CA THR A 473 2.16 -17.75 9.66
C THR A 473 2.46 -17.04 10.98
N LYS A 474 3.31 -17.65 11.83
CA LYS A 474 3.79 -17.04 13.09
C LYS A 474 4.74 -15.88 12.82
N ALA A 475 5.73 -16.05 11.95
CA ALA A 475 6.74 -15.02 11.66
C ALA A 475 6.15 -13.78 10.96
N THR A 476 5.17 -13.99 10.08
CA THR A 476 4.52 -12.92 9.29
C THR A 476 3.25 -12.34 9.94
N ARG A 477 3.08 -12.58 11.25
CA ARG A 477 1.88 -12.26 12.03
C ARG A 477 1.38 -10.84 11.78
N ASP A 478 2.24 -9.86 11.98
CA ASP A 478 1.92 -8.44 11.93
C ASP A 478 2.70 -7.67 10.85
N TYR A 479 3.30 -8.37 9.89
CA TYR A 479 4.03 -7.78 8.77
C TYR A 479 3.27 -7.87 7.44
N ASN A 480 3.34 -6.80 6.65
CA ASN A 480 2.79 -6.69 5.30
C ASN A 480 3.87 -6.95 4.26
N LEU A 481 3.91 -8.19 3.77
CA LEU A 481 4.85 -8.63 2.74
C LEU A 481 4.54 -8.10 1.33
N GLY A 482 3.31 -7.61 1.09
CA GLY A 482 2.93 -7.09 -0.22
C GLY A 482 3.58 -5.76 -0.53
N THR A 483 3.71 -4.89 0.49
CA THR A 483 4.31 -3.56 0.35
C THR A 483 5.78 -3.64 -0.07
N SER A 484 6.59 -4.44 0.62
CA SER A 484 8.01 -4.68 0.30
C SER A 484 8.15 -5.29 -1.10
N LEU A 485 7.42 -6.38 -1.37
CA LEU A 485 7.49 -7.12 -2.63
C LEU A 485 7.10 -6.29 -3.87
N LYS A 486 6.12 -5.38 -3.73
CA LYS A 486 5.65 -4.56 -4.86
C LYS A 486 6.60 -3.42 -5.22
N SER A 487 7.30 -2.83 -4.25
CA SER A 487 7.86 -1.48 -4.43
C SER A 487 9.31 -1.30 -3.99
N TYR A 488 9.83 -2.13 -3.09
CA TYR A 488 11.11 -1.88 -2.41
C TYR A 488 12.19 -2.93 -2.69
N ILE A 489 11.81 -4.11 -3.16
CA ILE A 489 12.76 -5.20 -3.46
C ILE A 489 12.98 -5.24 -4.96
N ASP A 490 14.24 -5.19 -5.39
CA ASP A 490 14.62 -5.39 -6.79
C ASP A 490 14.25 -6.81 -7.26
N PRO A 491 13.36 -6.97 -8.25
CA PRO A 491 12.91 -8.29 -8.71
C PRO A 491 14.03 -9.15 -9.29
N ARG A 492 15.11 -8.54 -9.82
CA ARG A 492 16.27 -9.27 -10.39
C ARG A 492 16.95 -10.15 -9.34
N LEU A 493 16.90 -9.78 -8.06
CA LEU A 493 17.43 -10.59 -6.97
C LEU A 493 16.72 -11.95 -6.88
N TYR A 494 15.40 -11.94 -7.02
CA TYR A 494 14.62 -13.17 -7.00
C TYR A 494 14.77 -13.98 -8.28
N VAL A 495 14.86 -13.33 -9.45
CA VAL A 495 15.14 -14.00 -10.73
C VAL A 495 16.47 -14.74 -10.66
N LYS A 496 17.55 -14.04 -10.29
CA LYS A 496 18.91 -14.61 -10.15
C LYS A 496 18.94 -15.76 -9.16
N TRP A 497 18.41 -15.55 -7.95
CA TRP A 497 18.39 -16.60 -6.92
C TRP A 497 17.56 -17.81 -7.36
N ALA A 498 16.37 -17.60 -7.95
CA ALA A 498 15.49 -18.68 -8.36
C ALA A 498 16.12 -19.52 -9.48
N GLY A 499 16.83 -18.90 -10.42
CA GLY A 499 17.64 -19.60 -11.41
C GLY A 499 18.70 -20.50 -10.77
N GLY A 500 19.46 -19.97 -9.80
CA GLY A 500 20.49 -20.73 -9.08
C GLY A 500 19.98 -21.93 -8.26
N VAL A 501 18.70 -21.93 -7.89
CA VAL A 501 18.07 -23.05 -7.17
C VAL A 501 17.04 -23.81 -8.01
N SER A 502 17.06 -23.68 -9.34
CA SER A 502 16.10 -24.35 -10.24
C SER A 502 14.64 -24.17 -9.79
N TYR A 503 14.22 -22.92 -9.62
CA TYR A 503 12.89 -22.54 -9.18
C TYR A 503 12.28 -21.49 -10.11
N ASP A 504 10.97 -21.57 -10.31
CA ASP A 504 10.24 -20.57 -11.08
C ASP A 504 9.96 -19.33 -10.21
N TRP A 505 10.65 -18.22 -10.49
CA TRP A 505 10.49 -16.96 -9.78
C TRP A 505 9.05 -16.44 -9.83
N LYS A 506 8.27 -16.77 -10.87
CA LYS A 506 6.86 -16.36 -11.00
C LYS A 506 6.02 -16.88 -9.84
N LYS A 507 6.38 -18.03 -9.24
CA LYS A 507 5.71 -18.60 -8.05
C LYS A 507 5.90 -17.77 -6.77
N ILE A 508 6.82 -16.80 -6.76
CA ILE A 508 7.05 -15.85 -5.65
C ILE A 508 6.00 -14.73 -5.70
N TYR A 509 5.58 -14.34 -6.91
CA TYR A 509 4.76 -13.17 -7.16
C TYR A 509 3.29 -13.52 -7.49
N PRO A 510 2.32 -12.69 -7.09
CA PRO A 510 0.98 -12.72 -7.68
C PRO A 510 1.02 -12.39 -9.18
N LYS A 511 0.03 -12.85 -9.97
CA LYS A 511 -0.06 -12.62 -11.42
C LYS A 511 0.10 -11.15 -11.85
N THR A 512 -0.42 -10.22 -11.04
CA THR A 512 -0.28 -8.78 -11.32
C THR A 512 1.16 -8.30 -11.22
N LEU A 513 1.93 -8.80 -10.25
CA LEU A 513 3.34 -8.46 -10.10
C LEU A 513 4.24 -9.23 -11.07
N GLN A 514 3.85 -10.44 -11.48
CA GLN A 514 4.55 -11.15 -12.57
C GLN A 514 4.55 -10.30 -13.84
N ARG A 515 3.38 -9.80 -14.27
CA ARG A 515 3.26 -8.91 -15.44
C ARG A 515 4.01 -7.58 -15.27
N LYS A 516 4.03 -7.05 -14.05
CA LYS A 516 4.76 -5.81 -13.73
C LYS A 516 6.28 -5.99 -13.85
N PHE A 517 6.80 -7.14 -13.46
CA PHE A 517 8.24 -7.41 -13.37
C PHE A 517 8.76 -8.33 -14.48
N THR A 518 8.06 -8.46 -15.61
CA THR A 518 8.52 -9.26 -16.76
C THR A 518 9.90 -8.81 -17.24
N TRP A 519 10.16 -7.50 -17.23
CA TRP A 519 11.45 -6.91 -17.59
C TRP A 519 12.66 -7.44 -16.78
N ALA A 520 12.42 -8.07 -15.62
CA ALA A 520 13.48 -8.61 -14.79
C ALA A 520 14.05 -9.93 -15.32
N GLU A 521 13.38 -10.59 -16.28
CA GLU A 521 13.91 -11.79 -16.98
C GLU A 521 14.95 -11.43 -18.04
N ASP A 522 14.85 -10.24 -18.65
CA ASP A 522 15.62 -9.85 -19.82
C ASP A 522 16.99 -9.20 -19.49
N ARG A 523 17.37 -9.14 -18.20
CA ARG A 523 18.54 -8.41 -17.67
C ARG A 523 19.10 -9.08 -16.41
#